data_AF-A0A091THL3-F1
#
_entry.id   AF-A0A091THL3-F1
#
_cell.length_a   1.000
_cell.length_b   1.000
_cell.length_c   1.000
_cell.angle_alpha   90.00
_cell.angle_beta   90.00
_cell.angle_gamma   90.00
#
_symmetry.space_group_name_H-M   'P 1'
#
loop_
_entity.id
_entity.type
_entity.pdbx_description
1 polymer ?
#
loop_
_entity_poly.entity_id
_entity_poly.type
_entity_poly.pdbx_seq_one_letter_code
_entity_poly.pdbx_strand_id
1 'polypeptide(L)'
;QVWMDAGTQIFFSYAICLGCLTALGSYNKYHNDCYRDCVALCFLNSGTSFVAGFAIFSILGFMAGEQGVPIAEVAESGPGLAFIAYPRAVVMLPFSPLWACFFFLMVVLLGLDSQFVCVESLVTALVDMYPTIFRKKNRRETLILLVSILSYLVGLVMLTEGGMYVFQLFDYYAASGMCLLFVAIFETLCIAWVYGAERFYDNIEDMIGYRPWPIIKYCWLFITPAVCMATFLFSLIKYTPLTYNKKYVYPWWGDTLGWLLALSSMVCIPLWIIYKLFTIKGSLRERLRQLTCPLEDLPSRLGTGQPLPSTRAGLLMLTELESHC
;
A
#
# COMPACT_ATOMS: atom_id res chain seq x y z
N GLN A 1 -0.75 12.13 18.92
CA GLN A 1 -0.79 12.79 17.59
C GLN A 1 0.50 12.52 16.84
N VAL A 2 1.63 13.13 17.20
CA VAL A 2 2.93 12.99 16.49
C VAL A 2 3.32 11.55 16.16
N TRP A 3 3.20 10.60 17.10
CA TRP A 3 3.51 9.19 16.86
C TRP A 3 2.57 8.50 15.87
N MET A 4 1.30 8.91 15.83
CA MET A 4 0.39 8.43 14.81
C MET A 4 0.72 8.97 13.44
N ASP A 5 0.95 10.29 13.36
CA ASP A 5 1.30 10.92 12.09
C ASP A 5 2.59 10.30 11.53
N ALA A 6 3.57 10.03 12.39
CA ALA A 6 4.78 9.30 12.03
C ALA A 6 4.48 7.86 11.54
N GLY A 7 3.64 7.11 12.26
CA GLY A 7 3.25 5.76 11.84
C GLY A 7 2.57 5.76 10.46
N THR A 8 1.52 6.56 10.31
CA THR A 8 0.78 6.68 9.05
C THR A 8 1.67 7.19 7.91
N GLN A 9 2.57 8.15 8.16
CA GLN A 9 3.53 8.64 7.18
C GLN A 9 4.44 7.52 6.64
N ILE A 10 4.94 6.63 7.52
CA ILE A 10 5.76 5.50 7.09
C ILE A 10 4.93 4.54 6.23
N PHE A 11 3.71 4.19 6.63
CA PHE A 11 2.86 3.30 5.83
C PHE A 11 2.62 3.83 4.41
N PHE A 12 2.29 5.11 4.27
CA PHE A 12 2.12 5.73 2.97
C PHE A 12 3.42 5.86 2.19
N SER A 13 4.49 6.30 2.84
CA SER A 13 5.76 6.54 2.17
C SER A 13 6.37 5.27 1.57
N TYR A 14 6.14 4.12 2.18
CA TYR A 14 6.62 2.83 1.70
C TYR A 14 5.58 2.04 0.88
N ALA A 15 4.38 2.59 0.65
CA ALA A 15 3.30 1.90 -0.05
C ALA A 15 2.94 0.51 0.55
N ILE A 16 3.00 0.40 1.88
CA ILE A 16 2.76 -0.86 2.60
C ILE A 16 1.25 -1.19 2.58
N CYS A 17 0.91 -2.48 2.46
CA CYS A 17 -0.47 -2.99 2.42
C CYS A 17 -1.32 -2.52 1.21
N LEU A 18 -0.68 -1.94 0.18
CA LEU A 18 -1.31 -1.64 -1.11
C LEU A 18 -1.21 -2.79 -2.12
N GLY A 19 -0.48 -3.86 -1.78
CA GLY A 19 -0.16 -4.96 -2.69
C GLY A 19 0.98 -4.65 -3.66
N CYS A 20 1.48 -3.41 -3.69
CA CYS A 20 2.54 -2.99 -4.62
C CYS A 20 3.84 -3.76 -4.45
N LEU A 21 4.34 -3.83 -3.20
CA LEU A 21 5.57 -4.55 -2.91
C LEU A 21 5.41 -6.07 -3.09
N THR A 22 4.22 -6.62 -2.86
CA THR A 22 3.91 -8.03 -3.10
C THR A 22 3.97 -8.36 -4.59
N ALA A 23 3.38 -7.51 -5.44
CA ALA A 23 3.42 -7.68 -6.89
C ALA A 23 4.83 -7.49 -7.47
N LEU A 24 5.57 -6.47 -7.03
CA LEU A 24 6.96 -6.30 -7.47
C LEU A 24 7.86 -7.44 -6.99
N GLY A 25 7.66 -7.91 -5.75
CA GLY A 25 8.38 -9.04 -5.19
C GLY A 25 8.12 -10.35 -5.95
N SER A 26 6.94 -10.54 -6.54
CA SER A 26 6.62 -11.75 -7.32
C SER A 26 7.40 -11.86 -8.63
N TYR A 27 7.94 -10.74 -9.13
CA TYR A 27 8.83 -10.72 -10.30
C TYR A 27 10.30 -10.99 -9.98
N ASN A 28 10.66 -11.02 -8.69
CA ASN A 28 12.03 -11.33 -8.31
C ASN A 28 12.36 -12.80 -8.55
N LYS A 29 13.65 -13.07 -8.74
CA LYS A 29 14.16 -14.45 -8.71
C LYS A 29 13.97 -15.00 -7.31
N TYR A 30 13.63 -16.29 -7.20
CA TYR A 30 13.36 -16.95 -5.91
C TYR A 30 14.52 -16.80 -4.90
N HIS A 31 15.77 -16.89 -5.37
CA HIS A 31 16.97 -16.73 -4.54
C HIS A 31 17.55 -15.31 -4.51
N ASN A 32 16.75 -14.30 -4.84
CA ASN A 32 17.16 -12.90 -4.66
C ASN A 32 17.20 -12.55 -3.16
N ASP A 33 18.22 -11.82 -2.72
CA ASP A 33 18.33 -11.37 -1.33
C ASP A 33 17.37 -10.21 -1.05
N CYS A 34 16.09 -10.55 -0.86
CA CYS A 34 15.04 -9.59 -0.58
C CYS A 34 15.23 -8.87 0.77
N TYR A 35 15.92 -9.49 1.74
CA TYR A 35 16.17 -8.86 3.03
C TYR A 35 17.11 -7.66 2.89
N ARG A 36 18.20 -7.82 2.13
CA ARG A 36 19.11 -6.71 1.82
C ARG A 36 18.42 -5.61 1.04
N ASP A 37 17.60 -5.97 0.05
CA ASP A 37 16.84 -5.01 -0.74
C ASP A 37 15.86 -4.21 0.13
N CYS A 38 15.15 -4.87 1.05
CA CYS A 38 14.27 -4.19 2.00
C CYS A 38 15.03 -3.19 2.89
N VAL A 39 16.19 -3.56 3.42
CA VAL A 39 17.01 -2.64 4.24
C VAL A 39 17.47 -1.43 3.42
N ALA A 40 17.94 -1.66 2.19
CA ALA A 40 18.35 -0.59 1.29
C ALA A 40 17.18 0.35 0.96
N LEU A 41 16.01 -0.20 0.66
CA LEU A 41 14.78 0.55 0.38
C LEU A 41 14.38 1.41 1.59
N CYS A 42 14.47 0.87 2.81
CA CYS A 42 14.26 1.63 4.03
C CYS A 42 15.16 2.86 4.12
N PHE A 43 16.47 2.69 3.97
CA PHE A 43 17.42 3.81 4.06
C PHE A 43 17.28 4.81 2.91
N LEU A 44 17.08 4.35 1.67
CA LEU A 44 16.96 5.22 0.50
C LEU A 44 15.70 6.08 0.55
N ASN A 45 14.55 5.49 0.89
CA ASN A 45 13.30 6.23 0.99
C ASN A 45 13.34 7.30 2.10
N SER A 46 13.72 6.89 3.33
CA SER A 46 13.84 7.82 4.46
C SER A 46 14.94 8.88 4.24
N GLY A 47 16.07 8.48 3.67
CA GLY A 47 17.16 9.40 3.32
C GLY A 47 16.73 10.44 2.28
N THR A 48 15.97 10.03 1.27
CA THR A 48 15.42 10.94 0.26
C THR A 48 14.46 11.94 0.90
N SER A 49 13.56 11.49 1.78
CA SER A 49 12.66 12.39 2.52
C SER A 49 13.41 13.38 3.41
N PHE A 50 14.48 12.93 4.06
CA PHE A 50 15.32 13.79 4.88
C PHE A 50 16.03 14.88 4.06
N VAL A 51 16.63 14.52 2.92
CA VAL A 51 17.27 15.47 2.00
C VAL A 51 16.25 16.43 1.39
N ALA A 52 15.08 15.93 0.98
CA ALA A 52 13.98 16.76 0.47
C ALA A 52 13.50 17.76 1.53
N GLY A 53 13.50 17.38 2.81
CA GLY A 53 13.22 18.27 3.92
C GLY A 53 14.13 19.50 3.92
N PHE A 54 15.45 19.34 3.80
CA PHE A 54 16.37 20.49 3.69
C PHE A 54 16.08 21.37 2.48
N ALA A 55 15.82 20.76 1.32
CA ALA A 55 15.52 21.51 0.10
C ALA A 55 14.26 22.37 0.25
N ILE A 56 13.17 21.81 0.81
CA ILE A 56 11.92 22.54 1.03
C ILE A 56 12.06 23.61 2.11
N PHE A 57 12.60 23.26 3.29
CA PHE A 57 12.68 24.20 4.40
C PHE A 57 13.70 25.32 4.16
N SER A 58 14.75 25.11 3.35
CA SER A 58 15.67 26.19 2.97
C SER A 58 15.00 27.24 2.08
N ILE A 59 14.21 26.81 1.09
CA ILE A 59 13.46 27.72 0.20
C ILE A 59 12.35 28.45 0.96
N LEU A 60 11.62 27.75 1.85
CA LEU A 60 10.63 28.39 2.72
C LEU A 60 11.27 29.39 3.69
N GLY A 61 12.44 29.05 4.25
CA GLY A 61 13.21 29.95 5.12
C GLY A 61 13.68 31.21 4.39
N PHE A 62 14.15 31.06 3.14
CA PHE A 62 14.47 32.19 2.26
C PHE A 62 13.24 33.07 2.01
N MET A 63 12.10 32.47 1.63
CA MET A 63 10.85 33.20 1.40
C MET A 63 10.37 33.96 2.65
N ALA A 64 10.44 33.32 3.83
CA ALA A 64 10.09 33.93 5.10
C ALA A 64 10.99 35.14 5.42
N GLY A 65 12.30 35.01 5.14
CA GLY A 65 13.28 36.09 5.31
C GLY A 65 13.01 37.29 4.39
N GLU A 66 12.75 37.04 3.11
CA GLU A 66 12.46 38.10 2.13
C GLU A 66 11.11 38.79 2.37
N GLN A 67 10.10 38.06 2.84
CA GLN A 67 8.77 38.61 3.10
C GLN A 67 8.61 39.19 4.51
N GLY A 68 9.57 38.96 5.41
CA GLY A 68 9.50 39.38 6.80
C GLY A 68 8.36 38.71 7.59
N VAL A 69 7.90 37.54 7.16
CA VAL A 69 6.82 36.78 7.82
C VAL A 69 7.36 35.58 8.56
N PRO A 70 6.71 35.12 9.65
CA PRO A 70 7.10 33.88 10.33
C PRO A 70 7.02 32.68 9.40
N ILE A 71 7.94 31.71 9.57
CA ILE A 71 7.97 30.50 8.72
C ILE A 71 6.67 29.68 8.76
N ALA A 72 5.94 29.74 9.88
CA ALA A 72 4.66 29.05 10.05
C ALA A 72 3.56 29.56 9.10
N GLU A 73 3.68 30.78 8.57
CA GLU A 73 2.72 31.36 7.62
C GLU A 73 2.99 30.93 6.18
N VAL A 74 4.22 30.51 5.86
CA VAL A 74 4.60 30.01 4.53
C VAL A 74 4.62 28.48 4.45
N ALA A 75 4.71 27.79 5.59
CA ALA A 75 4.73 26.34 5.68
C ALA A 75 3.30 25.75 5.81
N GLU A 76 2.51 25.86 4.75
CA GLU A 76 1.25 25.10 4.65
C GLU A 76 1.52 23.65 4.23
N SER A 77 0.72 22.69 4.70
CA SER A 77 0.82 21.27 4.34
C SER A 77 -0.06 20.92 3.15
N GLY A 78 0.28 19.83 2.44
CA GLY A 78 -0.49 19.31 1.31
C GLY A 78 -0.14 19.97 -0.03
N PRO A 79 -1.01 19.85 -1.05
CA PRO A 79 -0.71 20.33 -2.40
C PRO A 79 -0.40 21.83 -2.48
N GLY A 80 -0.97 22.65 -1.58
CA GLY A 80 -0.69 24.09 -1.51
C GLY A 80 0.78 24.43 -1.29
N LEU A 81 1.55 23.57 -0.61
CA LEU A 81 2.97 23.75 -0.43
C LEU A 81 3.72 23.77 -1.77
N ALA A 82 3.48 22.75 -2.58
CA ALA A 82 4.14 22.57 -3.86
C ALA A 82 3.61 23.50 -4.95
N PHE A 83 2.31 23.83 -4.93
CA PHE A 83 1.66 24.56 -6.02
C PHE A 83 1.38 26.05 -5.72
N ILE A 84 1.56 26.51 -4.48
CA ILE A 84 1.36 27.91 -4.08
C ILE A 84 2.62 28.48 -3.43
N ALA A 85 3.08 27.88 -2.33
CA ALA A 85 4.22 28.42 -1.57
C ALA A 85 5.53 28.31 -2.36
N TYR A 86 5.82 27.14 -2.93
CA TYR A 86 7.07 26.92 -3.66
C TYR A 86 7.21 27.81 -4.91
N PRO A 87 6.21 27.94 -5.81
CA PRO A 87 6.33 28.82 -6.96
C PRO A 87 6.49 30.30 -6.57
N ARG A 88 5.86 30.73 -5.45
CA ARG A 88 6.07 32.08 -4.89
C ARG A 88 7.52 32.31 -4.46
N ALA A 89 8.17 31.31 -3.88
CA ALA A 89 9.59 31.43 -3.54
C ALA A 89 10.48 31.42 -4.79
N VAL A 90 10.16 30.57 -5.79
CA VAL A 90 10.95 30.45 -7.02
C VAL A 90 10.99 31.75 -7.82
N VAL A 91 9.89 32.51 -7.89
CA VAL A 91 9.88 33.80 -8.61
C VAL A 91 10.77 34.87 -7.97
N MET A 92 11.22 34.66 -6.73
CA MET A 92 12.17 35.53 -6.02
C MET A 92 13.63 35.15 -6.30
N LEU A 93 13.89 33.98 -6.88
CA LEU A 93 15.22 33.51 -7.23
C LEU A 93 15.67 34.04 -8.60
N PRO A 94 16.96 34.30 -8.81
CA PRO A 94 17.50 34.58 -10.14
C PRO A 94 17.32 33.34 -11.06
N PHE A 95 17.06 33.58 -12.35
CA PHE A 95 16.76 32.54 -13.34
C PHE A 95 15.54 31.67 -12.98
N SER A 96 14.49 32.28 -12.40
CA SER A 96 13.26 31.61 -11.94
C SER A 96 12.66 30.58 -12.92
N PRO A 97 12.58 30.84 -14.24
CA PRO A 97 12.01 29.86 -15.18
C PRO A 97 12.75 28.51 -15.20
N LEU A 98 14.07 28.50 -14.98
CA LEU A 98 14.87 27.28 -14.92
C LEU A 98 14.50 26.43 -13.70
N TRP A 99 14.43 27.07 -12.53
CA TRP A 99 14.10 26.40 -11.27
C TRP A 99 12.66 25.87 -11.26
N ALA A 100 11.72 26.63 -11.83
CA ALA A 100 10.34 26.19 -11.99
C ALA A 100 10.26 24.93 -12.88
N CYS A 101 11.00 24.91 -13.99
CA CYS A 101 11.05 23.74 -14.88
C CYS A 101 11.56 22.50 -14.15
N PHE A 102 12.70 22.59 -13.45
CA PHE A 102 13.23 21.44 -12.70
C PHE A 102 12.28 20.97 -11.60
N PHE A 103 11.66 21.89 -10.87
CA PHE A 103 10.72 21.53 -9.81
C PHE A 103 9.48 20.82 -10.33
N PHE A 104 8.81 21.36 -11.35
CA PHE A 104 7.61 20.72 -11.88
C PHE A 104 7.92 19.43 -12.64
N LEU A 105 9.07 19.35 -13.33
CA LEU A 105 9.53 18.10 -13.92
C LEU A 105 9.76 17.04 -12.83
N MET A 106 10.41 17.40 -11.72
CA MET A 106 10.59 16.51 -10.57
C MET A 106 9.23 16.04 -10.01
N VAL A 107 8.28 16.96 -9.77
CA VAL A 107 6.94 16.60 -9.26
C VAL A 107 6.22 15.63 -10.21
N VAL A 108 6.32 15.84 -11.53
CA VAL A 108 5.74 14.92 -12.52
C VAL A 108 6.43 13.56 -12.47
N LEU A 109 7.76 13.49 -12.40
CA LEU A 109 8.50 12.22 -12.33
C LEU A 109 8.17 11.43 -11.06
N LEU A 110 8.09 12.09 -9.90
CA LEU A 110 7.70 11.50 -8.61
C LEU A 110 6.23 11.02 -8.58
N GLY A 111 5.36 11.65 -9.38
CA GLY A 111 3.99 11.16 -9.53
C GLY A 111 3.92 9.96 -10.47
N LEU A 112 4.65 10.02 -11.59
CA LEU A 112 4.60 9.00 -12.64
C LEU A 112 5.14 7.64 -12.18
N ASP A 113 6.28 7.60 -11.49
CA ASP A 113 6.86 6.35 -11.00
C ASP A 113 5.90 5.59 -10.06
N SER A 114 5.28 6.31 -9.14
CA SER A 114 4.33 5.80 -8.16
C SER A 114 3.07 5.31 -8.83
N GLN A 115 2.55 6.05 -9.82
CA GLN A 115 1.38 5.63 -10.60
C GLN A 115 1.66 4.38 -11.44
N PHE A 116 2.84 4.27 -12.04
CA PHE A 116 3.21 3.06 -12.79
C PHE A 116 3.20 1.83 -11.90
N VAL A 117 3.80 1.92 -10.71
CA VAL A 117 3.84 0.79 -9.77
C VAL A 117 2.43 0.41 -9.30
N CYS A 118 1.57 1.38 -8.97
CA CYS A 118 0.20 1.10 -8.54
C CYS A 118 -0.63 0.39 -9.62
N VAL A 119 -0.58 0.87 -10.87
CA VAL A 119 -1.32 0.24 -11.99
C VAL A 119 -0.75 -1.14 -12.31
N GLU A 120 0.57 -1.26 -12.36
CA GLU A 120 1.25 -2.55 -12.58
C GLU A 120 0.79 -3.56 -11.54
N SER A 121 0.81 -3.19 -10.26
CA SER A 121 0.47 -4.10 -9.15
C SER A 121 -0.98 -4.57 -9.19
N LEU A 122 -1.92 -3.67 -9.51
CA LEU A 122 -3.32 -4.04 -9.72
C LEU A 122 -3.48 -5.02 -10.89
N VAL A 123 -2.80 -4.74 -12.00
CA VAL A 123 -2.86 -5.59 -13.19
C VAL A 123 -2.24 -6.96 -12.91
N THR A 124 -1.10 -7.02 -12.23
CA THR A 124 -0.45 -8.27 -11.80
C THR A 124 -1.40 -9.11 -10.95
N ALA A 125 -2.03 -8.51 -9.93
CA ALA A 125 -2.99 -9.21 -9.09
C ALA A 125 -4.18 -9.79 -9.89
N LEU A 126 -4.75 -9.01 -10.82
CA LEU A 126 -5.85 -9.48 -11.68
C LEU A 126 -5.43 -10.59 -12.65
N VAL A 127 -4.22 -10.48 -13.22
CA VAL A 127 -3.66 -11.49 -14.13
C VAL A 127 -3.40 -12.81 -13.39
N ASP A 128 -2.90 -12.74 -12.16
CA ASP A 128 -2.60 -13.92 -11.34
C ASP A 128 -3.88 -14.59 -10.78
N MET A 129 -4.95 -13.82 -10.54
CA MET A 129 -6.26 -14.38 -10.18
C MET A 129 -6.93 -15.12 -11.34
N TYR A 130 -6.78 -14.64 -12.58
CA TYR A 130 -7.43 -15.22 -13.77
C TYR A 130 -6.44 -15.52 -14.91
N PRO A 131 -5.48 -16.44 -14.70
CA PRO A 131 -4.38 -16.66 -15.63
C PRO A 131 -4.84 -17.19 -17.00
N THR A 132 -5.89 -18.01 -17.02
CA THR A 132 -6.46 -18.61 -18.25
C THR A 132 -7.05 -17.57 -19.21
N ILE A 133 -7.44 -16.40 -18.70
CA ILE A 133 -8.03 -15.31 -19.46
C ILE A 133 -6.95 -14.31 -19.88
N PHE A 134 -6.14 -13.84 -18.92
CA PHE A 134 -5.26 -12.69 -19.13
C PHE A 134 -3.82 -13.03 -19.53
N ARG A 135 -3.31 -14.26 -19.29
CA ARG A 135 -1.96 -14.67 -19.77
C ARG A 135 -1.92 -15.05 -21.27
N LYS A 136 -2.96 -14.71 -22.03
CA LYS A 136 -3.01 -14.86 -23.49
C LYS A 136 -2.44 -13.62 -24.18
N LYS A 137 -1.92 -13.80 -25.40
CA LYS A 137 -1.35 -12.73 -26.23
C LYS A 137 -2.27 -11.50 -26.28
N ASN A 138 -1.72 -10.31 -26.04
CA ASN A 138 -2.36 -8.98 -26.05
C ASN A 138 -3.49 -8.75 -25.01
N ARG A 139 -3.87 -9.73 -24.19
CA ARG A 139 -4.96 -9.57 -23.20
C ARG A 139 -4.52 -8.73 -21.99
N ARG A 140 -3.26 -8.87 -21.55
CA ARG A 140 -2.67 -8.04 -20.49
C ARG A 140 -2.62 -6.56 -20.90
N GLU A 141 -2.15 -6.27 -22.12
CA GLU A 141 -2.09 -4.91 -22.67
C GLU A 141 -3.49 -4.28 -22.77
N THR A 142 -4.48 -5.07 -23.20
CA THR A 142 -5.88 -4.63 -23.25
C THR A 142 -6.43 -4.33 -21.85
N LEU A 143 -6.08 -5.15 -20.85
CA LEU A 143 -6.47 -4.91 -19.46
C LEU A 143 -5.87 -3.61 -18.92
N ILE A 144 -4.58 -3.35 -19.18
CA ILE A 144 -3.92 -2.09 -18.79
C ILE A 144 -4.63 -0.90 -19.43
N LEU A 145 -4.91 -0.97 -20.74
CA LEU A 145 -5.63 0.11 -21.43
C LEU A 145 -7.02 0.34 -20.82
N LEU A 146 -7.76 -0.72 -20.52
CA LEU A 146 -9.10 -0.61 -19.93
C LEU A 146 -9.05 0.00 -18.53
N VAL A 147 -8.14 -0.45 -17.67
CA VAL A 147 -7.95 0.13 -16.32
C VAL A 147 -7.58 1.61 -16.43
N SER A 148 -6.65 1.97 -17.32
CA SER A 148 -6.24 3.36 -17.53
C SER A 148 -7.37 4.25 -18.05
N ILE A 149 -8.19 3.77 -18.99
CA ILE A 149 -9.36 4.51 -19.50
C ILE A 149 -10.40 4.70 -18.39
N LEU A 150 -10.71 3.66 -17.61
CA LEU A 150 -11.64 3.77 -16.50
C LEU A 150 -11.15 4.76 -15.44
N SER A 151 -9.87 4.68 -15.05
CA SER A 151 -9.25 5.63 -14.12
C SER A 151 -9.26 7.06 -14.65
N TYR A 152 -9.01 7.25 -15.95
CA TYR A 152 -9.11 8.57 -16.60
C TYR A 152 -10.53 9.14 -16.52
N LEU A 153 -11.54 8.34 -16.85
CA LEU A 153 -12.95 8.77 -16.81
C LEU A 153 -13.41 9.15 -15.39
N VAL A 154 -12.99 8.39 -14.37
CA VAL A 154 -13.24 8.74 -12.97
C VAL A 154 -12.47 10.02 -12.58
N GLY A 155 -11.22 10.14 -13.02
CA GLY A 155 -10.36 11.30 -12.79
C GLY A 155 -10.90 12.60 -13.38
N LEU A 156 -11.72 12.56 -14.44
CA LEU A 156 -12.36 13.75 -15.02
C LEU A 156 -13.20 14.52 -13.98
N VAL A 157 -13.78 13.84 -12.98
CA VAL A 157 -14.54 14.51 -11.93
C VAL A 157 -13.67 15.46 -11.10
N MET A 158 -12.40 15.09 -10.90
CA MET A 158 -11.41 15.92 -10.18
C MET A 158 -10.88 17.10 -11.02
N LEU A 159 -11.18 17.15 -12.32
CA LEU A 159 -10.81 18.26 -13.22
C LEU A 159 -11.90 19.34 -13.33
N THR A 160 -13.06 19.15 -12.66
CA THR A 160 -14.12 20.16 -12.63
C THR A 160 -13.73 21.36 -11.76
N GLU A 161 -14.48 22.48 -11.85
CA GLU A 161 -14.27 23.68 -10.99
C GLU A 161 -14.35 23.35 -9.48
N GLY A 162 -15.13 22.33 -9.11
CA GLY A 162 -15.21 21.80 -7.74
C GLY A 162 -14.26 20.64 -7.45
N GLY A 163 -13.34 20.34 -8.37
CA GLY A 163 -12.52 19.13 -8.37
C GLY A 163 -11.64 18.98 -7.13
N MET A 164 -11.15 20.09 -6.57
CA MET A 164 -10.35 20.07 -5.35
C MET A 164 -11.13 19.54 -4.12
N TYR A 165 -12.45 19.78 -4.06
CA TYR A 165 -13.29 19.22 -3.00
C TYR A 165 -13.42 17.71 -3.13
N VAL A 166 -13.54 17.21 -4.38
CA VAL A 166 -13.58 15.78 -4.67
C VAL A 166 -12.23 15.14 -4.38
N PHE A 167 -11.14 15.78 -4.79
CA PHE A 167 -9.78 15.34 -4.50
C PHE A 167 -9.56 15.16 -2.99
N GLN A 168 -9.89 16.16 -2.17
CA GLN A 168 -9.69 16.04 -0.71
C GLN A 168 -10.56 14.96 -0.08
N LEU A 169 -11.77 14.71 -0.62
CA LEU A 169 -12.60 13.62 -0.12
C LEU A 169 -11.95 12.25 -0.37
N PHE A 170 -11.39 12.06 -1.57
CA PHE A 170 -10.63 10.84 -1.91
C PHE A 170 -9.35 10.72 -1.10
N ASP A 171 -8.56 11.79 -1.02
CA ASP A 171 -7.30 11.84 -0.28
C ASP A 171 -7.51 11.51 1.21
N TYR A 172 -8.54 12.10 1.83
CA TYR A 172 -8.80 11.91 3.25
C TYR A 172 -9.41 10.55 3.60
N TYR A 173 -10.37 10.05 2.80
CA TYR A 173 -11.13 8.83 3.12
C TYR A 173 -10.68 7.58 2.34
N ALA A 174 -10.43 7.69 1.04
CA ALA A 174 -10.07 6.54 0.21
C ALA A 174 -8.58 6.18 0.36
N ALA A 175 -7.70 7.17 0.22
CA ALA A 175 -6.27 7.04 0.52
C ALA A 175 -6.00 7.33 2.00
N SER A 176 -6.79 6.74 2.90
CA SER A 176 -6.70 7.01 4.34
C SER A 176 -5.77 6.03 5.06
N GLY A 177 -5.04 6.55 6.06
CA GLY A 177 -4.23 5.70 6.93
C GLY A 177 -5.05 4.65 7.65
N MET A 178 -6.34 4.91 7.88
CA MET A 178 -7.29 3.97 8.49
C MET A 178 -7.42 2.68 7.70
N CYS A 179 -7.67 2.79 6.39
CA CYS A 179 -7.83 1.65 5.50
C CYS A 179 -6.56 0.81 5.45
N LEU A 180 -5.40 1.47 5.32
CA LEU A 180 -4.11 0.78 5.28
C LEU A 180 -3.79 0.07 6.60
N LEU A 181 -3.98 0.74 7.74
CA LEU A 181 -3.75 0.16 9.06
C LEU A 181 -4.68 -1.03 9.31
N PHE A 182 -5.93 -0.96 8.87
CA PHE A 182 -6.87 -2.07 8.97
C PHE A 182 -6.37 -3.29 8.18
N VAL A 183 -5.98 -3.10 6.92
CA VAL A 183 -5.40 -4.18 6.10
C VAL A 183 -4.13 -4.72 6.75
N ALA A 184 -3.25 -3.85 7.26
CA ALA A 184 -2.00 -4.23 7.92
C ALA A 184 -2.20 -5.13 9.14
N ILE A 185 -3.24 -4.86 9.95
CA ILE A 185 -3.61 -5.70 11.08
C ILE A 185 -3.94 -7.12 10.59
N PHE A 186 -4.79 -7.25 9.58
CA PHE A 186 -5.15 -8.58 9.05
C PHE A 186 -3.98 -9.28 8.37
N GLU A 187 -3.18 -8.58 7.55
CA GLU A 187 -2.01 -9.19 6.89
C GLU A 187 -1.01 -9.72 7.92
N THR A 188 -0.69 -8.92 8.94
CA THR A 188 0.27 -9.34 9.98
C THR A 188 -0.27 -10.47 10.86
N LEU A 189 -1.55 -10.44 11.23
CA LEU A 189 -2.19 -11.55 11.96
C LEU A 189 -2.22 -12.83 11.13
N CYS A 190 -2.54 -12.72 9.83
CA CYS A 190 -2.53 -13.85 8.92
C CYS A 190 -1.14 -14.47 8.78
N ILE A 191 -0.09 -13.66 8.56
CA ILE A 191 1.28 -14.18 8.40
C ILE A 191 1.81 -14.76 9.71
N ALA A 192 1.66 -14.02 10.82
CA ALA A 192 2.32 -14.40 12.07
C ALA A 192 1.61 -15.53 12.82
N TRP A 193 0.27 -15.55 12.83
CA TRP A 193 -0.52 -16.45 13.68
C TRP A 193 -1.28 -17.52 12.89
N VAL A 194 -1.80 -17.21 11.70
CA VAL A 194 -2.57 -18.19 10.90
C VAL A 194 -1.63 -19.05 10.06
N TYR A 195 -0.74 -18.44 9.27
CA TYR A 195 0.26 -19.14 8.48
C TYR A 195 1.41 -19.70 9.33
N GLY A 196 1.74 -18.98 10.41
CA GLY A 196 2.76 -19.35 11.38
C GLY A 196 4.08 -18.62 11.12
N ALA A 197 4.53 -17.86 12.13
CA ALA A 197 5.75 -17.07 12.04
C ALA A 197 7.03 -17.89 11.80
N GLU A 198 7.12 -19.13 12.31
CA GLU A 198 8.27 -20.01 12.05
C GLU A 198 8.29 -20.45 10.59
N ARG A 199 7.15 -20.90 10.06
CA ARG A 199 7.04 -21.31 8.67
C ARG A 199 7.41 -20.19 7.71
N PHE A 200 6.97 -18.97 8.00
CA PHE A 200 7.36 -17.79 7.21
C PHE A 200 8.87 -17.52 7.30
N TYR A 201 9.46 -17.68 8.48
CA TYR A 201 10.90 -17.48 8.69
C TYR A 201 11.74 -18.55 7.98
N ASP A 202 11.29 -19.80 7.98
CA ASP A 202 11.90 -20.92 7.26
C ASP A 202 11.82 -20.71 5.73
N ASN A 203 10.69 -20.19 5.22
CA ASN A 203 10.58 -19.83 3.80
C ASN A 203 11.59 -18.74 3.41
N ILE A 204 11.78 -17.73 4.27
CA ILE A 204 12.77 -16.68 4.00
C ILE A 204 14.17 -17.28 3.97
N GLU A 205 14.51 -18.17 4.92
CA GLU A 205 15.78 -18.89 4.92
C GLU A 205 15.99 -19.74 3.66
N ASP A 206 14.95 -20.40 3.16
CA ASP A 206 15.01 -21.16 1.91
C ASP A 206 15.24 -20.27 0.68
N MET A 207 14.64 -19.08 0.66
CA MET A 207 14.86 -18.08 -0.39
C MET A 207 16.29 -17.53 -0.37
N ILE A 208 16.70 -16.89 0.73
CA ILE A 208 17.96 -16.12 0.79
C ILE A 208 19.18 -16.94 1.25
N GLY A 209 18.95 -18.14 1.79
CA GLY A 209 20.00 -19.05 2.26
C GLY A 209 20.52 -18.79 3.68
N TYR A 210 19.94 -17.83 4.41
CA TYR A 210 20.28 -17.54 5.81
C TYR A 210 19.05 -17.00 6.56
N ARG A 211 19.05 -17.11 7.90
CA ARG A 211 18.00 -16.51 8.74
C ARG A 211 18.27 -15.02 8.97
N PRO A 212 17.32 -14.11 8.65
CA PRO A 212 17.39 -12.71 9.04
C PRO A 212 17.50 -12.53 10.55
N TRP A 213 17.79 -11.32 11.03
CA TRP A 213 17.89 -11.08 12.47
C TRP A 213 16.59 -11.45 13.22
N PRO A 214 16.66 -12.18 14.35
CA PRO A 214 15.47 -12.64 15.09
C PRO A 214 14.54 -11.51 15.56
N ILE A 215 15.05 -10.29 15.69
CA ILE A 215 14.25 -9.10 16.00
C ILE A 215 13.12 -8.92 14.99
N ILE A 216 13.39 -9.15 13.70
CA ILE A 216 12.39 -9.02 12.63
C ILE A 216 11.22 -9.99 12.85
N LYS A 217 11.51 -11.19 13.37
CA LYS A 217 10.48 -12.16 13.72
C LYS A 217 9.58 -11.68 14.85
N TYR A 218 10.16 -11.12 15.91
CA TYR A 218 9.37 -10.53 16.99
C TYR A 218 8.62 -9.27 16.53
N CYS A 219 9.16 -8.54 15.55
CA CYS A 219 8.48 -7.40 14.95
C CYS A 219 7.15 -7.82 14.31
N TRP A 220 7.15 -8.78 13.37
CA TRP A 220 5.90 -9.20 12.73
C TRP A 220 4.96 -9.98 13.65
N LEU A 221 5.48 -10.63 14.70
CA LEU A 221 4.67 -11.42 15.64
C LEU A 221 3.90 -10.56 16.64
N PHE A 222 4.55 -9.50 17.18
CA PHE A 222 3.99 -8.70 18.27
C PHE A 222 4.01 -7.19 18.00
N ILE A 223 5.14 -6.64 17.55
CA ILE A 223 5.32 -5.17 17.50
C ILE A 223 4.45 -4.56 16.41
N THR A 224 4.56 -5.04 15.18
CA THR A 224 3.78 -4.53 14.04
C THR A 224 2.28 -4.63 14.28
N PRO A 225 1.69 -5.79 14.64
CA PRO A 225 0.25 -5.85 14.90
C PRO A 225 -0.18 -4.95 16.06
N ALA A 226 0.61 -4.86 17.14
CA ALA A 226 0.29 -3.99 18.27
C ALA A 226 0.33 -2.50 17.90
N VAL A 227 1.37 -2.06 17.17
CA VAL A 227 1.50 -0.68 16.70
C VAL A 227 0.38 -0.34 15.71
N CYS A 228 0.08 -1.24 14.76
CA CYS A 228 -1.02 -1.02 13.80
C CYS A 228 -2.36 -0.92 14.52
N MET A 229 -2.64 -1.82 15.46
CA MET A 229 -3.87 -1.81 16.27
C MET A 229 -3.99 -0.53 17.10
N ALA A 230 -2.93 -0.12 17.80
CA ALA A 230 -2.93 1.08 18.61
C ALA A 230 -3.15 2.34 17.76
N THR A 231 -2.48 2.44 16.61
CA THR A 231 -2.60 3.58 15.69
C THR A 231 -3.99 3.62 15.06
N PHE A 232 -4.55 2.47 14.68
CA PHE A 232 -5.90 2.34 14.16
C PHE A 232 -6.97 2.75 15.19
N LEU A 233 -6.87 2.27 16.43
CA LEU A 233 -7.82 2.63 17.48
C LEU A 233 -7.75 4.12 17.82
N PHE A 234 -6.55 4.69 17.93
CA PHE A 234 -6.41 6.11 18.27
C PHE A 234 -6.91 7.02 17.14
N SER A 235 -6.72 6.62 15.88
CA SER A 235 -7.23 7.37 14.73
C SER A 235 -8.75 7.29 14.57
N LEU A 236 -9.39 6.19 15.01
CA LEU A 236 -10.85 6.15 15.19
C LEU A 236 -11.32 7.09 16.32
N ILE A 237 -10.62 7.09 17.46
CA ILE A 237 -10.98 7.91 18.63
C ILE A 237 -10.81 9.41 18.34
N LYS A 238 -9.78 9.78 17.59
CA LYS A 238 -9.47 11.16 17.20
C LYS A 238 -10.00 11.52 15.81
N TYR A 239 -10.98 10.79 15.31
CA TYR A 239 -11.64 11.14 14.06
C TYR A 239 -12.21 12.56 14.12
N THR A 240 -11.85 13.36 13.13
CA THR A 240 -12.35 14.72 12.94
C THR A 240 -12.98 14.82 11.56
N PRO A 241 -14.19 15.39 11.41
CA PRO A 241 -14.79 15.60 10.09
C PRO A 241 -13.85 16.39 9.18
N LEU A 242 -13.85 16.03 7.89
CA LEU A 242 -13.01 16.68 6.89
C LEU A 242 -13.43 18.15 6.72
N THR A 243 -12.44 19.05 6.67
CA THR A 243 -12.67 20.48 6.38
C THR A 243 -11.71 20.98 5.31
N TYR A 244 -12.23 21.66 4.29
CA TYR A 244 -11.43 22.30 3.24
C TYR A 244 -11.09 23.75 3.63
N ASN A 245 -9.80 24.12 3.56
CA ASN A 245 -9.28 25.46 3.90
C ASN A 245 -9.75 26.02 5.26
N LYS A 246 -10.03 25.15 6.25
CA LYS A 246 -10.54 25.50 7.59
C LYS A 246 -11.85 26.31 7.59
N LYS A 247 -12.48 26.51 6.43
CA LYS A 247 -13.70 27.34 6.26
C LYS A 247 -14.88 26.52 5.75
N TYR A 248 -14.63 25.55 4.87
CA TYR A 248 -15.67 24.72 4.30
C TYR A 248 -15.74 23.40 5.05
N VAL A 249 -16.88 23.15 5.70
CA VAL A 249 -17.19 21.87 6.32
C VAL A 249 -18.02 21.07 5.33
N TYR A 250 -17.63 19.82 5.10
CA TYR A 250 -18.37 18.96 4.19
C TYR A 250 -19.78 18.71 4.73
N PRO A 251 -20.80 18.64 3.85
CA PRO A 251 -22.14 18.26 4.27
C PRO A 251 -22.16 16.79 4.72
N TRP A 252 -23.17 16.42 5.52
CA TRP A 252 -23.31 15.07 6.08
C TRP A 252 -23.29 13.96 5.01
N TRP A 253 -23.81 14.22 3.81
CA TRP A 253 -23.79 13.25 2.70
C TRP A 253 -22.36 13.08 2.14
N GLY A 254 -21.51 14.10 2.22
CA GLY A 254 -20.11 14.06 1.82
C GLY A 254 -19.29 13.16 2.74
N ASP A 255 -19.47 13.31 4.06
CA ASP A 255 -18.87 12.39 5.04
C ASP A 255 -19.38 10.96 4.87
N THR A 256 -20.68 10.79 4.59
CA THR A 256 -21.26 9.47 4.31
C THR A 256 -20.61 8.84 3.08
N LEU A 257 -20.43 9.60 1.99
CA LEU A 257 -19.75 9.14 0.79
C LEU A 257 -18.27 8.77 1.09
N GLY A 258 -17.59 9.58 1.89
CA GLY A 258 -16.23 9.30 2.35
C GLY A 258 -16.13 7.98 3.12
N TRP A 259 -17.01 7.76 4.10
CA TRP A 259 -17.05 6.50 4.83
C TRP A 259 -17.42 5.30 3.95
N LEU A 260 -18.30 5.47 2.96
CA LEU A 260 -18.57 4.42 1.98
C LEU A 260 -17.32 4.07 1.16
N LEU A 261 -16.52 5.07 0.74
CA LEU A 261 -15.25 4.85 0.06
C LEU A 261 -14.27 4.09 0.96
N ALA A 262 -14.10 4.51 2.22
CA ALA A 262 -13.20 3.85 3.17
C ALA A 262 -13.63 2.40 3.47
N LEU A 263 -14.92 2.18 3.74
CA LEU A 263 -15.46 0.86 4.06
C LEU A 263 -15.46 -0.09 2.86
N SER A 264 -15.48 0.42 1.63
CA SER A 264 -15.49 -0.41 0.42
C SER A 264 -14.31 -1.39 0.35
N SER A 265 -13.12 -0.99 0.82
CA SER A 265 -11.93 -1.86 0.87
C SER A 265 -11.90 -2.68 2.16
N MET A 266 -12.21 -2.07 3.31
CA MET A 266 -12.15 -2.76 4.61
C MET A 266 -13.13 -3.92 4.71
N VAL A 267 -14.34 -3.77 4.17
CA VAL A 267 -15.41 -4.77 4.26
C VAL A 267 -15.15 -5.99 3.35
N CYS A 268 -14.30 -5.86 2.33
CA CYS A 268 -13.92 -6.99 1.46
C CYS A 268 -13.29 -8.16 2.25
N ILE A 269 -12.48 -7.88 3.26
CA ILE A 269 -11.82 -8.91 4.08
C ILE A 269 -12.85 -9.78 4.83
N PRO A 270 -13.71 -9.23 5.71
CA PRO A 270 -14.71 -10.03 6.43
C PRO A 270 -15.74 -10.65 5.49
N LEU A 271 -16.17 -9.95 4.43
CA LEU A 271 -17.10 -10.53 3.45
C LEU A 271 -16.52 -11.76 2.77
N TRP A 272 -15.25 -11.74 2.40
CA TRP A 272 -14.60 -12.88 1.77
C TRP A 272 -14.47 -14.08 2.72
N ILE A 273 -14.12 -13.83 3.99
CA ILE A 273 -14.08 -14.85 5.04
C ILE A 273 -15.46 -15.52 5.17
N ILE A 274 -16.52 -14.71 5.29
CA ILE A 274 -17.90 -15.20 5.42
C ILE A 274 -18.33 -15.99 4.17
N TYR A 275 -18.08 -15.44 2.99
CA TYR A 275 -18.42 -16.10 1.72
C TYR A 275 -17.75 -17.48 1.60
N LYS A 276 -16.46 -17.58 1.92
CA LYS A 276 -15.72 -18.85 1.89
C LYS A 276 -16.20 -19.84 2.93
N LEU A 277 -16.52 -19.39 4.15
CA LEU A 277 -17.11 -20.22 5.19
C LEU A 277 -18.47 -20.79 4.78
N PHE A 278 -19.29 -20.06 4.02
CA PHE A 278 -20.56 -20.58 3.52
C PHE A 278 -20.43 -21.51 2.30
N THR A 279 -19.42 -21.31 1.47
CA THR A 279 -19.25 -22.07 0.21
C THR A 279 -18.61 -23.44 0.42
N ILE A 280 -17.71 -23.57 1.41
CA ILE A 280 -17.00 -24.83 1.69
C ILE A 280 -17.93 -25.82 2.39
N LYS A 281 -17.93 -27.08 1.93
CA LYS A 281 -18.70 -28.17 2.52
C LYS A 281 -17.97 -28.74 3.72
N GLY A 282 -18.70 -29.11 4.77
CA GLY A 282 -18.15 -29.70 6.00
C GLY A 282 -18.73 -29.08 7.27
N SER A 283 -18.25 -29.54 8.43
CA SER A 283 -18.52 -28.92 9.72
C SER A 283 -17.75 -27.60 9.89
N LEU A 284 -18.17 -26.71 10.82
CA LEU A 284 -17.48 -25.42 11.00
C LEU A 284 -15.98 -25.57 11.30
N ARG A 285 -15.60 -26.62 12.05
CA ARG A 285 -14.20 -26.90 12.40
C ARG A 285 -13.39 -27.37 11.19
N GLU A 286 -13.96 -28.23 10.35
CA GLU A 286 -13.34 -28.68 9.11
C GLU A 286 -13.17 -27.53 8.12
N ARG A 287 -14.19 -26.68 7.98
CA ARG A 287 -14.14 -25.49 7.10
C ARG A 287 -13.02 -24.53 7.53
N LEU A 288 -12.91 -24.26 8.82
CA LEU A 288 -11.84 -23.41 9.36
C LEU A 288 -10.47 -24.03 9.09
N ARG A 289 -10.29 -25.33 9.37
CA ARG A 289 -9.01 -26.02 9.11
C ARG A 289 -8.64 -25.93 7.63
N GLN A 290 -9.56 -26.28 6.73
CA GLN A 290 -9.34 -26.20 5.27
C GLN A 290 -8.98 -24.80 4.79
N LEU A 291 -9.54 -23.74 5.40
CA LEU A 291 -9.22 -22.36 5.04
C LEU A 291 -7.85 -21.89 5.54
N THR A 292 -7.36 -22.48 6.64
CA THR A 292 -6.07 -22.13 7.24
C THR A 292 -4.93 -22.99 6.70
N CYS A 293 -5.20 -24.11 6.03
CA CYS A 293 -4.17 -24.92 5.40
C CYS A 293 -3.64 -24.24 4.13
N PRO A 294 -2.36 -23.87 4.06
CA PRO A 294 -1.78 -23.30 2.86
C PRO A 294 -1.58 -24.36 1.76
N LEU A 295 -1.54 -23.91 0.51
CA LEU A 295 -1.26 -24.78 -0.64
C LEU A 295 0.20 -25.26 -0.62
N GLU A 296 0.43 -26.55 -0.85
CA GLU A 296 1.75 -27.19 -0.87
C GLU A 296 2.44 -27.05 -2.25
N ASP A 297 2.67 -25.81 -2.70
CA ASP A 297 3.27 -25.56 -4.03
C ASP A 297 4.70 -24.96 -3.96
N LEU A 298 5.33 -24.88 -2.79
CA LEU A 298 6.70 -24.38 -2.68
C LEU A 298 7.69 -25.46 -3.14
N PRO A 299 8.54 -25.19 -4.16
CA PRO A 299 9.60 -26.11 -4.54
C PRO A 299 10.63 -26.17 -3.41
N SER A 300 10.51 -27.18 -2.55
CA SER A 300 11.48 -27.42 -1.48
C SER A 300 12.84 -27.79 -2.07
N ARG A 301 13.93 -27.25 -1.51
CA ARG A 301 15.31 -27.63 -1.85
C ARG A 301 15.60 -29.14 -1.74
N LEU A 302 14.73 -29.91 -1.10
CA LEU A 302 14.86 -31.37 -0.94
C LEU A 302 14.05 -32.23 -1.94
N GLY A 303 13.31 -31.64 -2.87
CA GLY A 303 12.43 -32.38 -3.79
C GLY A 303 12.95 -32.49 -5.21
N THR A 304 14.04 -33.22 -5.46
CA THR A 304 14.36 -33.66 -6.82
C THR A 304 13.31 -34.66 -7.32
N GLY A 305 12.43 -34.20 -8.21
CA GLY A 305 11.82 -35.00 -9.27
C GLY A 305 10.50 -35.71 -8.94
N GLN A 306 9.37 -35.02 -9.14
CA GLN A 306 8.13 -35.67 -9.58
C GLN A 306 7.40 -34.78 -10.61
N PRO A 307 6.90 -35.34 -11.73
CA PRO A 307 6.16 -34.58 -12.72
C PRO A 307 4.72 -34.30 -12.26
N LEU A 308 4.15 -33.16 -12.68
CA LEU A 308 2.77 -32.75 -12.39
C LEU A 308 1.76 -33.88 -12.64
N PRO A 309 0.87 -34.22 -11.69
CA PRO A 309 -0.24 -35.12 -11.95
C PRO A 309 -1.34 -34.41 -12.73
N SER A 310 -1.80 -35.06 -13.80
CA SER A 310 -2.99 -34.70 -14.55
C SER A 310 -4.27 -34.81 -13.69
N THR A 311 -5.30 -34.13 -14.18
CA THR A 311 -6.58 -33.68 -13.62
C THR A 311 -7.50 -34.70 -12.92
N ARG A 312 -6.99 -35.81 -12.37
CA ARG A 312 -7.79 -36.85 -11.68
C ARG A 312 -7.42 -37.08 -10.21
N ALA A 313 -6.38 -36.42 -9.69
CA ALA A 313 -5.90 -36.58 -8.31
C ALA A 313 -6.66 -35.74 -7.26
N GLY A 314 -7.69 -34.96 -7.64
CA GLY A 314 -8.42 -34.09 -6.72
C GLY A 314 -9.25 -34.80 -5.65
N LEU A 315 -9.49 -36.11 -5.77
CA LEU A 315 -10.26 -36.88 -4.79
C LEU A 315 -9.40 -37.63 -3.76
N LEU A 316 -8.17 -38.00 -4.11
CA LEU A 316 -7.24 -38.72 -3.22
C LEU A 316 -6.40 -37.78 -2.34
N MET A 317 -6.27 -36.51 -2.74
CA MET A 317 -5.59 -35.48 -1.94
C MET A 317 -6.30 -35.17 -0.61
N LEU A 318 -7.61 -35.45 -0.48
CA LEU A 318 -8.36 -35.17 0.76
C LEU A 318 -7.94 -36.04 1.94
N THR A 319 -7.34 -37.22 1.71
CA THR A 319 -6.86 -38.12 2.78
C THR A 319 -5.41 -37.88 3.20
N GLU A 320 -4.55 -37.34 2.32
CA GLU A 320 -3.18 -36.95 2.71
C GLU A 320 -3.11 -35.56 3.37
N LEU A 321 -4.08 -34.68 3.06
CA LEU A 321 -4.27 -33.38 3.70
C LEU A 321 -4.54 -33.47 5.22
N GLU A 322 -4.84 -34.65 5.77
CA GLU A 322 -5.03 -34.82 7.21
C GLU A 322 -3.73 -34.74 8.02
N SER A 323 -2.55 -34.90 7.40
CA SER A 323 -1.28 -35.10 8.12
C SER A 323 -0.34 -33.88 8.19
N HIS A 324 -0.52 -32.87 7.34
CA HIS A 324 0.39 -31.72 7.24
C HIS A 324 -0.25 -30.36 7.57
N CYS A 325 -1.46 -30.43 8.13
CA CYS A 325 -2.22 -29.35 8.77
C CYS A 325 -2.81 -29.94 10.08
#